data_AF-A0A3B8XXR4-F1
#
_entry.id   AF-A0A3B8XXR4-F1
#
_cell.length_a   1.000
_cell.length_b   1.000
_cell.length_c   1.000
_cell.angle_alpha   90.00
_cell.angle_beta   90.00
_cell.angle_gamma   90.00
#
_symmetry.space_group_name_H-M   'P 1'
#
loop_
_entity.id
_entity.type
_entity.pdbx_description
1 polymer ?
#
loop_
_entity_poly.entity_id
_entity_poly.type
_entity_poly.pdbx_seq_one_letter_code
_entity_poly.pdbx_strand_id
1 'polypeptide(L)'
;MTRDCLAVLISETLLIELDSDNLKQGKLEGWNLKGLTMSTENQSQTIPIEKIKKVDFTGDILLPRGNNYLRISEEKRIIDNQKIWEYIPLTRLSLADGGKIALLQLRGILGEKDWQDLVNQSQYFIYVIDQIEFNQEANKMTIKASPIPRNL
;
A
#
# COMPACT_ATOMS: atom_id res chain seq x y z
N MET A 1 13.56 17.36 -3.16
CA MET A 1 12.86 16.14 -2.66
C MET A 1 11.41 16.24 -3.10
N THR A 2 10.92 15.19 -3.76
CA THR A 2 9.71 15.14 -4.61
C THR A 2 8.45 15.59 -3.86
N ARG A 3 7.99 16.82 -4.15
CA ARG A 3 6.87 17.51 -3.47
C ARG A 3 5.47 16.91 -3.75
N ASP A 4 5.39 15.80 -4.46
CA ASP A 4 4.13 15.28 -5.02
C ASP A 4 3.83 13.82 -4.64
N CYS A 5 4.70 13.20 -3.84
CA CYS A 5 4.55 11.80 -3.40
C CYS A 5 4.36 11.72 -1.89
N LEU A 6 3.42 10.89 -1.46
CA LEU A 6 3.29 10.43 -0.08
C LEU A 6 4.01 9.08 0.05
N ALA A 7 4.95 8.99 0.99
CA ALA A 7 5.52 7.70 1.37
C ALA A 7 4.55 7.00 2.33
N VAL A 8 4.15 5.78 1.98
CA VAL A 8 3.25 4.93 2.76
C VAL A 8 3.93 3.59 3.02
N LEU A 9 3.54 2.92 4.10
CA LEU A 9 4.08 1.62 4.47
C LEU A 9 3.19 0.50 3.95
N ILE A 10 3.80 -0.63 3.65
CA ILE A 10 3.12 -1.84 3.21
C ILE A 10 3.66 -3.00 4.04
N SER A 11 2.79 -3.92 4.44
CA SER A 11 3.23 -5.19 5.03
C SER A 11 3.74 -6.15 3.96
N GLU A 12 4.80 -6.90 4.29
CA GLU A 12 5.31 -7.94 3.41
C GLU A 12 4.30 -9.07 3.24
N THR A 13 3.48 -9.38 4.25
CA THR A 13 2.48 -10.44 4.13
C THR A 13 1.24 -9.93 3.42
N LEU A 14 0.75 -10.69 2.45
CA LEU A 14 -0.42 -10.34 1.67
C LEU A 14 -1.35 -11.53 1.42
N LEU A 15 -2.64 -11.21 1.24
CA LEU A 15 -3.69 -12.08 0.75
C LEU A 15 -4.27 -11.45 -0.52
N ILE A 16 -4.31 -12.20 -1.61
CA ILE A 16 -4.73 -11.74 -2.94
C ILE A 16 -6.01 -12.48 -3.29
N GLU A 17 -7.04 -11.72 -3.62
CA GLU A 17 -8.28 -12.19 -4.22
C GLU A 17 -8.19 -12.02 -5.73
N LEU A 18 -8.31 -13.12 -6.46
CA LEU A 18 -8.34 -13.14 -7.91
C LEU A 18 -9.78 -13.01 -8.42
N ASP A 19 -9.98 -12.61 -9.67
CA ASP A 19 -11.33 -12.51 -10.27
C ASP A 19 -12.06 -13.85 -10.37
N SER A 20 -11.32 -14.96 -10.30
CA SER A 20 -11.88 -16.30 -10.22
C SER A 20 -12.33 -16.68 -8.79
N ASP A 21 -12.41 -15.70 -7.87
CA ASP A 21 -12.63 -15.85 -6.43
C ASP A 21 -11.63 -16.78 -5.72
N ASN A 22 -10.47 -17.01 -6.35
CA ASN A 22 -9.38 -17.78 -5.76
C ASN A 22 -8.54 -16.88 -4.85
N LEU A 23 -8.20 -17.39 -3.67
CA LEU A 23 -7.33 -16.70 -2.74
C LEU A 23 -5.88 -17.22 -2.86
N LYS A 24 -4.91 -16.29 -2.81
CA LYS A 24 -3.48 -16.59 -2.75
C LYS A 24 -2.85 -15.83 -1.59
N GLN A 25 -2.08 -16.52 -0.75
CA GLN A 25 -1.34 -15.90 0.35
C GLN A 25 0.16 -16.05 0.14
N GLY A 26 0.93 -15.04 0.54
CA GLY A 26 2.38 -15.10 0.49
C GLY A 26 3.03 -13.78 0.89
N LYS A 27 4.28 -13.59 0.46
CA LYS A 27 5.07 -12.40 0.73
C LYS A 27 5.24 -11.55 -0.52
N LEU A 28 5.03 -10.24 -0.40
CA LEU A 28 5.30 -9.26 -1.46
C LEU A 28 6.80 -9.22 -1.76
N GLU A 29 7.16 -9.46 -3.02
CA GLU A 29 8.54 -9.30 -3.50
C GLU A 29 8.66 -8.16 -4.52
N GLY A 30 7.58 -7.86 -5.23
CA GLY A 30 7.58 -6.83 -6.25
C GLY A 30 6.19 -6.46 -6.74
N TRP A 31 6.13 -5.30 -7.38
CA TRP A 31 4.93 -4.79 -8.03
C TRP A 31 5.34 -3.94 -9.23
N ASN A 32 4.70 -4.17 -10.36
CA ASN A 32 4.73 -3.26 -11.49
C ASN A 32 3.40 -3.34 -12.27
N LEU A 33 3.28 -2.58 -13.35
CA LEU A 33 2.07 -2.56 -14.17
C LEU A 33 1.72 -3.91 -14.81
N LYS A 34 2.67 -4.85 -14.92
CA LYS A 34 2.42 -6.19 -15.44
C LYS A 34 1.88 -7.14 -14.39
N GLY A 35 2.13 -6.88 -13.10
CA GLY A 35 1.74 -7.82 -12.05
C GLY A 35 2.35 -7.54 -10.68
N LEU A 36 1.79 -8.25 -9.70
CA LEU A 36 2.30 -8.38 -8.36
C LEU A 36 3.14 -9.65 -8.27
N THR A 37 4.40 -9.53 -7.85
CA THR A 37 5.29 -10.65 -7.59
C THR A 37 5.24 -10.99 -6.11
N MET A 38 4.96 -12.26 -5.81
CA MET A 38 4.89 -12.78 -4.46
C MET A 38 5.65 -14.10 -4.34
N SER A 39 6.20 -14.36 -3.17
CA SER A 39 6.71 -15.69 -2.80
C SER A 39 5.80 -16.44 -1.83
N THR A 40 5.75 -17.74 -2.03
CA THR A 40 5.31 -18.73 -1.04
C THR A 40 6.53 -19.52 -0.57
N GLU A 41 6.37 -20.43 0.40
CA GLU A 41 7.49 -21.17 1.00
C GLU A 41 8.47 -21.81 -0.02
N ASN A 42 7.97 -22.18 -1.20
CA ASN A 42 8.75 -22.95 -2.17
C ASN A 42 8.94 -22.28 -3.53
N GLN A 43 8.21 -21.20 -3.84
CA GLN A 43 8.16 -20.62 -5.19
C GLN A 43 7.88 -19.12 -5.18
N SER A 44 8.50 -18.37 -6.09
CA SER A 44 8.11 -17.00 -6.44
C SER A 44 7.24 -17.05 -7.70
N GLN A 45 6.16 -16.27 -7.71
CA GLN A 45 5.24 -16.17 -8.84
C GLN A 45 4.83 -14.71 -9.06
N THR A 46 4.60 -14.34 -10.32
CA THR A 46 4.01 -13.04 -10.67
C THR A 46 2.57 -13.26 -11.10
N ILE A 47 1.64 -12.64 -10.39
CA ILE A 47 0.22 -12.63 -10.70
C ILE A 47 -0.06 -11.37 -11.52
N PRO A 48 -0.60 -11.49 -12.75
CA PRO A 48 -0.93 -10.34 -13.56
C PRO A 48 -1.98 -9.44 -12.90
N ILE A 49 -1.83 -8.10 -12.99
CA ILE A 49 -2.75 -7.16 -12.32
C ILE A 49 -4.19 -7.34 -12.82
N GLU A 50 -4.38 -7.65 -14.10
CA GLU A 50 -5.68 -7.91 -14.71
C GLU A 50 -6.38 -9.19 -14.23
N LYS A 51 -5.76 -9.95 -13.32
CA LYS A 51 -6.36 -11.11 -12.66
C LYS A 51 -6.61 -10.86 -11.18
N ILE A 52 -6.14 -9.73 -10.66
CA ILE A 52 -6.22 -9.37 -9.26
C ILE A 52 -7.43 -8.47 -9.09
N LYS A 53 -8.35 -8.88 -8.22
CA LYS A 53 -9.48 -8.08 -7.78
C LYS A 53 -9.09 -7.21 -6.60
N LYS A 54 -8.38 -7.80 -5.64
CA LYS A 54 -8.04 -7.17 -4.37
C LYS A 54 -6.79 -7.76 -3.75
N VAL A 55 -6.06 -6.93 -3.01
CA VAL A 55 -4.91 -7.33 -2.17
C VAL A 55 -5.12 -6.76 -0.78
N ASP A 56 -5.14 -7.63 0.23
CA ASP A 56 -5.12 -7.29 1.65
C ASP A 56 -3.70 -7.46 2.19
N PHE A 57 -3.16 -6.44 2.86
CA PHE A 57 -1.82 -6.44 3.46
C PHE A 57 -1.90 -6.67 4.97
N THR A 58 -1.51 -7.86 5.40
CA THR A 58 -1.72 -8.35 6.77
C THR A 58 -0.41 -8.50 7.53
N GLY A 59 -0.46 -8.68 8.85
CA GLY A 59 0.73 -8.84 9.68
C GLY A 59 1.50 -7.55 9.96
N ASP A 60 2.66 -7.70 10.57
CA ASP A 60 3.38 -6.57 11.14
C ASP A 60 4.31 -5.88 10.16
N ILE A 61 4.51 -4.58 10.38
CA ILE A 61 5.42 -3.76 9.58
C ILE A 61 6.65 -3.43 10.40
N LEU A 62 7.83 -3.65 9.81
CA LEU A 62 9.11 -3.28 10.40
C LEU A 62 9.63 -2.02 9.72
N LEU A 63 9.54 -0.89 10.43
CA LEU A 63 10.01 0.41 9.96
C LEU A 63 11.45 0.68 10.46
N PRO A 64 12.44 0.88 9.58
CA PRO A 64 13.80 1.23 10.00
C PRO A 64 13.85 2.57 10.77
N ARG A 65 14.55 2.60 11.91
CA ARG A 65 14.76 3.80 12.75
C ARG A 65 16.21 3.82 13.24
N GLY A 66 17.12 4.32 12.41
CA GLY A 66 18.56 4.27 12.67
C GLY A 66 19.07 2.82 12.65
N ASN A 67 19.66 2.37 13.76
CA ASN A 67 20.15 0.98 13.91
C ASN A 67 19.06 0.01 14.44
N ASN A 68 17.85 0.49 14.70
CA ASN A 68 16.75 -0.30 15.25
C ASN A 68 15.57 -0.37 14.26
N TYR A 69 14.59 -1.23 14.56
CA TYR A 69 13.32 -1.29 13.86
C TYR A 69 12.17 -0.96 14.80
N LEU A 70 11.24 -0.11 14.36
CA LEU A 70 9.94 0.05 14.98
C LEU A 70 9.01 -1.02 14.39
N ARG A 71 8.49 -1.91 15.25
CA ARG A 71 7.44 -2.86 14.88
C ARG A 71 6.07 -2.19 15.05
N ILE A 72 5.36 -2.03 13.94
CA ILE A 72 3.96 -1.60 13.93
C ILE A 72 3.13 -2.87 13.85
N SER A 73 2.57 -3.27 14.99
CA SER A 73 1.67 -4.42 15.04
C SER A 73 0.41 -4.16 14.23
N GLU A 74 -0.10 -5.17 13.53
CA GLU A 74 -1.38 -5.08 12.81
C GLU A 74 -2.53 -4.62 13.71
N GLU A 75 -2.59 -5.11 14.95
CA GLU A 75 -3.59 -4.76 15.96
C GLU A 75 -3.60 -3.27 16.37
N LYS A 76 -2.50 -2.53 16.09
CA LYS A 76 -2.39 -1.10 16.41
C LYS A 76 -2.88 -0.20 15.27
N ARG A 77 -3.27 -0.77 14.13
CA ARG A 77 -3.79 0.01 13.00
C ARG A 77 -5.18 0.53 13.35
N ILE A 78 -5.34 1.85 13.33
CA ILE A 78 -6.58 2.53 13.71
C ILE A 78 -7.54 2.50 12.51
N ILE A 79 -8.37 1.46 12.42
CA ILE A 79 -9.32 1.27 11.31
C ILE A 79 -10.37 2.40 11.26
N ASP A 80 -10.78 2.94 12.41
CA ASP A 80 -11.81 3.99 12.50
C ASP A 80 -11.43 5.31 11.80
N ASN A 81 -10.15 5.51 11.47
CA ASN A 81 -9.65 6.69 10.76
C ASN A 81 -9.02 6.36 9.40
N GLN A 82 -9.33 5.19 8.84
CA GLN A 82 -8.82 4.75 7.56
C GLN A 82 -9.15 5.78 6.47
N LYS A 83 -8.15 6.13 5.66
CA LYS A 83 -8.32 6.94 4.45
C LYS A 83 -8.57 6.04 3.27
N ILE A 84 -9.53 6.45 2.45
CA ILE A 84 -9.87 5.78 1.19
C ILE A 84 -9.56 6.76 0.07
N TRP A 85 -8.68 6.36 -0.83
CA TRP A 85 -8.35 7.12 -2.04
C TRP A 85 -8.81 6.31 -3.25
N GLU A 86 -9.83 6.81 -3.94
CA GLU A 86 -10.47 6.14 -5.07
C GLU A 86 -9.92 6.64 -6.40
N TYR A 87 -10.14 5.86 -7.47
CA TYR A 87 -9.82 6.21 -8.85
C TYR A 87 -8.33 6.53 -9.11
N ILE A 88 -7.43 5.91 -8.36
CA ILE A 88 -5.99 6.11 -8.46
C ILE A 88 -5.47 5.36 -9.70
N PRO A 89 -4.86 6.02 -10.70
CA PRO A 89 -4.24 5.30 -11.80
C PRO A 89 -3.15 4.36 -11.29
N LEU A 90 -3.04 3.15 -11.84
CA LEU A 90 -2.05 2.15 -11.37
C LEU A 90 -0.61 2.68 -11.43
N THR A 91 -0.31 3.61 -12.34
CA THR A 91 1.00 4.24 -12.49
C THR A 91 1.39 5.19 -11.35
N ARG A 92 0.46 5.47 -10.42
CA ARG A 92 0.66 6.42 -9.30
C ARG A 92 1.12 5.73 -8.02
N LEU A 93 1.28 4.42 -8.03
CA LEU A 93 1.87 3.64 -6.95
C LEU A 93 3.12 2.93 -7.46
N SER A 94 4.21 3.05 -6.72
CA SER A 94 5.45 2.31 -6.97
C SER A 94 6.07 1.85 -5.67
N LEU A 95 6.57 0.61 -5.62
CA LEU A 95 7.33 0.13 -4.48
C LEU A 95 8.73 0.76 -4.44
N ALA A 96 9.20 0.98 -3.22
CA ALA A 96 10.53 1.44 -2.87
C ALA A 96 11.06 0.61 -1.69
N ASP A 97 12.35 0.76 -1.39
CA ASP A 97 13.00 0.13 -0.23
C ASP A 97 12.72 -1.38 -0.09
N GLY A 98 12.88 -2.12 -1.20
CA GLY A 98 12.68 -3.57 -1.22
C GLY A 98 11.24 -4.03 -0.98
N GLY A 99 10.24 -3.16 -1.20
CA GLY A 99 8.81 -3.51 -1.10
C GLY A 99 8.16 -3.13 0.23
N LYS A 100 8.91 -2.57 1.18
CA LYS A 100 8.40 -2.15 2.50
C LYS A 100 7.74 -0.76 2.47
N ILE A 101 8.15 0.06 1.51
CA ILE A 101 7.63 1.41 1.29
C ILE A 101 6.97 1.43 -0.07
N ALA A 102 5.83 2.13 -0.15
CA ALA A 102 5.26 2.56 -1.41
C ALA A 102 5.33 4.08 -1.52
N LEU A 103 5.57 4.56 -2.74
CA LEU A 103 5.43 5.96 -3.09
C LEU A 103 4.10 6.13 -3.82
N LEU A 104 3.22 6.93 -3.24
CA LEU A 104 1.88 7.18 -3.73
C LEU A 104 1.74 8.64 -4.19
N GLN A 105 1.44 8.83 -5.47
CA GLN A 105 1.33 10.14 -6.12
C GLN A 105 -0.12 10.63 -6.14
N LEU A 106 -0.52 11.45 -5.16
CA LEU A 106 -1.91 11.91 -5.00
C LEU A 106 -2.18 13.35 -5.42
N ARG A 107 -1.14 14.20 -5.62
CA ARG A 107 -1.34 15.63 -5.88
C ARG A 107 -2.18 15.96 -7.12
N GLY A 108 -2.09 15.14 -8.17
CA GLY A 108 -2.88 15.28 -9.40
C GLY A 108 -4.24 14.57 -9.36
N ILE A 109 -4.61 14.00 -8.20
CA ILE A 109 -5.83 13.23 -7.98
C ILE A 109 -6.71 13.95 -6.97
N LEU A 110 -6.10 14.42 -5.87
CA LEU A 110 -6.77 15.21 -4.84
C LEU A 110 -6.87 16.67 -5.25
N GLY A 111 -7.93 17.34 -4.79
CA GLY A 111 -8.01 18.80 -4.86
C GLY A 111 -6.89 19.45 -4.02
N GLU A 112 -6.56 20.70 -4.32
CA GLU A 112 -5.47 21.42 -3.64
C GLU A 112 -5.62 21.43 -2.11
N LYS A 113 -6.83 21.69 -1.63
CA LYS A 113 -7.13 21.70 -0.19
C LYS A 113 -6.87 20.34 0.46
N ASP A 114 -7.42 19.27 -0.12
CA ASP A 114 -7.27 17.91 0.41
C ASP A 114 -5.82 17.42 0.37
N TRP A 115 -5.08 17.82 -0.67
CA TRP A 115 -3.64 17.56 -0.74
C TRP A 115 -2.87 18.28 0.38
N GLN A 116 -3.13 19.57 0.61
CA GLN A 116 -2.49 20.31 1.70
C GLN A 116 -2.84 19.72 3.07
N ASP A 117 -4.10 19.37 3.29
CA ASP A 117 -4.54 18.74 4.53
C ASP A 117 -3.84 17.39 4.75
N LEU A 118 -3.70 16.57 3.70
CA LEU A 118 -2.95 15.32 3.75
C LEU A 118 -1.47 15.53 4.06
N VAL A 119 -0.82 16.50 3.41
CA VAL A 119 0.59 16.84 3.65
C VAL A 119 0.79 17.29 5.10
N ASN A 120 -0.10 18.14 5.61
CA ASN A 120 -0.06 18.59 7.01
C ASN A 120 -0.24 17.42 7.99
N GLN A 121 -1.20 16.53 7.73
CA GLN A 121 -1.41 15.33 8.55
C GLN A 121 -0.21 14.37 8.49
N SER A 122 0.48 14.26 7.36
CA SER A 122 1.65 13.38 7.18
C SER A 122 2.85 13.76 8.05
N GLN A 123 2.87 14.96 8.64
CA GLN A 123 3.85 15.38 9.63
C GLN A 123 3.65 14.69 11.00
N TYR A 124 2.42 14.24 11.28
CA TYR A 124 2.05 13.60 12.54
C TYR A 124 1.77 12.12 12.39
N PHE A 125 1.35 11.70 11.19
CA PHE A 125 0.98 10.32 10.89
C PHE A 125 1.83 9.74 9.76
N ILE A 126 2.03 8.43 9.82
CA ILE A 126 2.47 7.59 8.70
C ILE A 126 1.25 6.77 8.27
N TYR A 127 1.00 6.67 6.97
CA TYR A 127 -0.08 5.84 6.47
C TYR A 127 0.45 4.44 6.15
N VAL A 128 -0.29 3.43 6.58
CA VAL A 128 -0.08 2.02 6.25
C VAL A 128 -1.17 1.62 5.26
N ILE A 129 -0.82 1.11 4.08
CA ILE A 129 -1.80 0.53 3.17
C ILE A 129 -2.29 -0.78 3.77
N ASP A 130 -3.59 -0.87 3.98
CA ASP A 130 -4.25 -2.09 4.45
C ASP A 130 -4.77 -2.91 3.27
N GLN A 131 -5.24 -2.23 2.22
CA GLN A 131 -5.90 -2.89 1.11
C GLN A 131 -5.77 -2.09 -0.19
N ILE A 132 -5.67 -2.81 -1.31
CA ILE A 132 -5.83 -2.24 -2.65
C ILE A 132 -6.88 -3.05 -3.41
N GLU A 133 -7.90 -2.38 -3.90
CA GLU A 133 -8.89 -2.94 -4.85
C GLU A 133 -8.58 -2.45 -6.25
N PHE A 134 -8.62 -3.33 -7.25
CA PHE A 134 -8.28 -2.99 -8.62
C PHE A 134 -9.54 -2.89 -9.47
N ASN A 135 -9.66 -1.78 -10.19
CA ASN A 135 -10.64 -1.61 -11.25
C ASN A 135 -9.91 -1.78 -12.59
N GLN A 136 -9.97 -3.01 -13.10
CA GLN A 136 -9.23 -3.44 -14.28
C GLN A 136 -9.70 -2.73 -15.55
N GLU A 137 -11.02 -2.53 -15.70
CA GLU A 137 -11.61 -1.85 -16.85
C GLU A 137 -11.13 -0.40 -16.98
N ALA A 138 -10.90 0.26 -15.83
CA ALA A 138 -10.50 1.66 -15.78
C ALA A 138 -8.98 1.88 -15.65
N ASN A 139 -8.18 0.80 -15.54
CA ASN A 139 -6.75 0.87 -15.20
C ASN A 139 -6.50 1.73 -13.93
N LYS A 140 -7.35 1.54 -12.93
CA LYS A 140 -7.37 2.30 -11.67
C LYS A 140 -7.41 1.36 -10.48
N MET A 141 -7.17 1.91 -9.30
CA MET A 141 -7.29 1.22 -8.03
C MET A 141 -7.89 2.14 -6.96
N THR A 142 -8.44 1.51 -5.93
CA THR A 142 -8.84 2.14 -4.68
C THR A 142 -7.91 1.66 -3.59
N ILE A 143 -7.30 2.60 -2.86
CA ILE A 143 -6.36 2.32 -1.78
C ILE A 143 -7.00 2.67 -0.45
N LYS A 144 -6.98 1.72 0.48
CA LYS A 144 -7.38 1.93 1.87
C LYS A 144 -6.14 1.94 2.76
N ALA A 145 -5.98 2.97 3.58
CA ALA A 145 -4.80 3.13 4.42
C ALA A 145 -5.09 3.69 5.81
N SER A 146 -4.57 3.04 6.84
CA SER A 146 -4.73 3.45 8.24
C SER A 146 -3.62 4.43 8.66
N PRO A 147 -3.96 5.54 9.34
CA PRO A 147 -2.97 6.44 9.91
C PRO A 147 -2.39 5.88 11.21
N ILE A 148 -1.07 5.96 11.35
CA ILE A 148 -0.31 5.55 12.53
C ILE A 148 0.47 6.77 13.05
N PRO A 149 0.33 7.14 14.34
CA PRO A 149 1.09 8.25 14.91
C PRO A 149 2.60 8.04 14.79
N ARG A 150 3.35 9.09 14.40
CA ARG A 150 4.82 9.05 14.26
C ARG A 150 5.57 8.95 15.59
N ASN A 151 4.90 9.28 16.69
CA ASN A 151 5.47 9.35 18.04
C ASN A 151 5.33 8.04 18.84
N LEU A 152 4.99 6.93 18.18
CA LEU A 152 5.04 5.59 18.78
C LEU A 152 6.47 5.20 19.22
#